data_AF-A0A3D9UWU5-F1
#
_entry.id   AF-A0A3D9UWU5-F1
#
_cell.length_a   1.000
_cell.length_b   1.000
_cell.length_c   1.000
_cell.angle_alpha   90.00
_cell.angle_beta   90.00
_cell.angle_gamma   90.00
#
_symmetry.space_group_name_H-M   'P 1'
#
loop_
_entity.id
_entity.type
_entity.pdbx_description
1 polymer ?
#
loop_
_entity_poly.entity_id
_entity_poly.type
_entity_poly.pdbx_seq_one_letter_code
_entity_poly.pdbx_strand_id
1 'polypeptide(L)'
;MRSRIFSGAALLCVALSGCGTEQAAGPTGATPTVTPTTASPTTTQPTSEHPSPTSVPLDADSPARPVCPSTIGTSPTLVPAKPTIGGTTDALVPDQVPSYAVVCSYPAGSNTEQTPTASSYRLQSSVQVKSGLEAIPDDLGHLMAGSGKNRPCTAMGGAQTQTLLGLQYARGVVWVANLAEPNNCSASSNGVFTTPTSLGREFTDAARTGVWKLTTPTNPCAGGSPGRAGADKQLAPGDPTGLVVCVESKAKPVPVDLQHRLQAAFGKLVTAPSQMYAQCSGAGKTAYLVFDYAVGPRVWIQVAPRCTPQVLSDGLQADSAGEVVQLLEQGGYLS
;
A
#
# COMPACT_ATOMS: atom_id res chain seq x y z
N MET A 1 -42.85 -22.51 -21.74
CA MET A 1 -43.38 -23.57 -20.84
C MET A 1 -42.62 -23.49 -19.51
N ARG A 2 -43.37 -23.33 -18.40
CA ARG A 2 -43.04 -23.54 -16.95
C ARG A 2 -41.76 -22.83 -16.41
N SER A 3 -41.77 -21.75 -15.61
CA SER A 3 -42.53 -21.28 -14.42
C SER A 3 -42.05 -21.81 -13.06
N ARG A 4 -41.82 -20.85 -12.12
CA ARG A 4 -41.68 -20.83 -10.62
C ARG A 4 -40.41 -20.05 -10.23
N ILE A 5 -40.38 -18.83 -9.63
CA ILE A 5 -41.08 -18.12 -8.52
C ILE A 5 -40.88 -18.75 -7.12
N PHE A 6 -40.13 -18.05 -6.26
CA PHE A 6 -40.26 -17.83 -4.79
C PHE A 6 -39.24 -16.71 -4.44
N SER A 7 -39.59 -15.44 -4.13
CA SER A 7 -40.20 -14.81 -2.94
C SER A 7 -39.54 -15.11 -1.58
N GLY A 8 -39.07 -14.06 -0.91
CA GLY A 8 -38.70 -14.06 0.52
C GLY A 8 -37.84 -12.86 0.95
N ALA A 9 -38.49 -11.72 1.23
CA ALA A 9 -37.90 -10.54 1.87
C ALA A 9 -38.03 -10.63 3.40
N ALA A 10 -37.05 -10.13 4.15
CA ALA A 10 -37.22 -9.77 5.57
C ALA A 10 -36.34 -8.55 5.90
N LEU A 11 -36.99 -7.38 5.97
CA LEU A 11 -36.52 -6.20 6.68
C LEU A 11 -36.66 -6.45 8.19
N LEU A 12 -35.64 -6.10 8.97
CA LEU A 12 -35.81 -5.86 10.40
C LEU A 12 -35.28 -4.44 10.71
N CYS A 13 -36.21 -3.53 10.95
CA CYS A 13 -35.96 -2.23 11.58
C CYS A 13 -36.07 -2.39 13.09
N VAL A 14 -35.11 -1.88 13.84
CA VAL A 14 -35.30 -1.53 15.26
C VAL A 14 -34.81 -0.10 15.45
N ALA A 15 -35.74 0.79 15.76
CA ALA A 15 -35.51 2.19 16.08
C ALA A 15 -35.54 2.38 17.61
N LEU A 16 -34.54 3.13 18.09
CA LEU A 16 -34.55 4.23 19.07
C LEU A 16 -35.68 4.31 20.10
N SER A 17 -35.29 4.53 21.37
CA SER A 17 -35.75 5.57 22.34
C SER A 17 -35.33 5.11 23.76
N GLY A 18 -34.87 5.91 24.72
CA GLY A 18 -34.75 7.36 24.88
C GLY A 18 -34.58 7.67 26.39
N CYS A 19 -34.04 8.86 26.69
CA CYS A 19 -34.08 9.62 27.97
C CYS A 19 -33.45 8.99 29.23
N GLY A 20 -32.69 9.65 30.11
CA GLY A 20 -32.41 11.07 30.33
C GLY A 20 -32.51 11.39 31.84
N THR A 21 -31.41 11.92 32.43
CA THR A 21 -31.27 12.77 33.66
C THR A 21 -31.81 12.22 35.01
N GLU A 22 -31.36 12.53 36.23
CA GLU A 22 -30.76 13.68 36.95
C GLU A 22 -29.86 13.12 38.11
N GLN A 23 -28.67 13.62 38.44
CA GLN A 23 -28.32 14.77 39.30
C GLN A 23 -28.99 14.84 40.70
N ALA A 24 -28.23 14.62 41.79
CA ALA A 24 -27.83 15.65 42.78
C ALA A 24 -27.54 15.16 44.23
N ALA A 25 -26.52 15.81 44.82
CA ALA A 25 -26.31 16.24 46.22
C ALA A 25 -25.97 15.24 47.35
N GLY A 26 -24.87 15.55 48.06
CA GLY A 26 -24.43 15.00 49.37
C GLY A 26 -25.31 15.47 50.56
N PRO A 27 -24.84 15.50 51.83
CA PRO A 27 -23.53 16.01 52.28
C PRO A 27 -22.92 15.36 53.55
N THR A 28 -21.91 16.04 54.13
CA THR A 28 -21.38 15.96 55.52
C THR A 28 -20.58 14.71 55.93
N GLY A 29 -19.42 14.77 56.58
CA GLY A 29 -18.63 15.84 57.19
C GLY A 29 -17.73 15.19 58.26
N ALA A 30 -16.46 15.61 58.40
CA ALA A 30 -15.66 15.59 59.64
C ALA A 30 -14.15 15.82 59.36
N THR A 31 -13.66 17.00 59.71
CA THR A 31 -12.28 17.28 60.19
C THR A 31 -12.20 16.87 61.67
N PRO A 32 -11.04 16.63 62.33
CA PRO A 32 -9.87 17.53 62.46
C PRO A 32 -8.53 16.72 62.37
N THR A 33 -7.29 17.19 62.52
CA THR A 33 -6.67 18.10 63.48
C THR A 33 -5.28 18.47 62.96
N VAL A 34 -4.92 19.75 63.06
CA VAL A 34 -3.57 20.29 62.82
C VAL A 34 -2.84 20.39 64.15
N THR A 35 -1.56 20.03 64.18
CA THR A 35 -0.64 20.46 65.25
C THR A 35 0.63 21.03 64.60
N PRO A 36 1.07 22.26 64.96
CA PRO A 36 2.24 22.92 64.39
C PRO A 36 3.51 22.60 65.17
N THR A 37 4.67 22.57 64.52
CA THR A 37 5.97 22.66 65.20
C THR A 37 6.95 23.51 64.40
N THR A 38 7.07 24.74 64.89
CA THR A 38 8.25 25.60 65.07
C THR A 38 9.52 25.34 64.25
N ALA A 39 9.92 26.39 63.52
CA ALA A 39 11.18 26.55 62.81
C ALA A 39 12.37 26.85 63.74
N SER A 40 13.58 26.51 63.28
CA SER A 40 14.81 27.28 63.51
C SER A 40 15.91 26.94 62.48
N PRO A 41 16.86 27.87 62.23
CA PRO A 41 17.54 28.00 60.95
C PRO A 41 18.97 27.45 60.96
N THR A 42 19.45 26.95 59.80
CA THR A 42 20.90 26.73 59.58
C THR A 42 21.29 26.96 58.12
N THR A 43 22.06 28.03 57.94
CA THR A 43 23.27 28.21 57.11
C THR A 43 23.35 27.65 55.68
N THR A 44 23.57 28.60 54.78
CA THR A 44 23.90 28.55 53.35
C THR A 44 25.13 27.70 52.99
N GLN A 45 25.03 26.86 51.95
CA GLN A 45 26.14 26.48 51.08
C GLN A 45 25.60 26.26 49.64
N PRO A 46 26.19 26.86 48.59
CA PRO A 46 25.72 26.67 47.22
C PRO A 46 26.38 25.41 46.64
N THR A 47 25.57 24.39 46.34
CA THR A 47 25.99 23.24 45.53
C THR A 47 25.43 23.43 44.13
N SER A 48 26.33 23.52 43.14
CA SER A 48 25.96 23.52 41.73
C SER A 48 25.28 22.21 41.36
N GLU A 49 23.95 22.20 41.28
CA GLU A 49 23.19 21.12 40.67
C GLU A 49 23.05 21.39 39.18
N HIS A 50 23.83 20.63 38.41
CA HIS A 50 23.59 20.38 37.00
C HIS A 50 22.21 19.70 36.89
N PRO A 51 21.21 20.23 36.17
CA PRO A 51 19.94 19.54 36.04
C PRO A 51 20.17 18.24 35.25
N SER A 52 20.01 17.10 35.91
CA SER A 52 19.80 15.83 35.23
C SER A 52 18.64 16.00 34.25
N PRO A 53 18.75 15.46 33.01
CA PRO A 53 17.65 15.53 32.07
C PRO A 53 16.47 14.76 32.66
N THR A 54 15.39 15.48 32.96
CA THR A 54 14.08 14.93 33.29
C THR A 54 13.73 13.90 32.22
N SER A 55 13.77 12.62 32.59
CA SER A 55 13.20 11.54 31.80
C SER A 55 11.71 11.81 31.65
N VAL A 56 11.31 12.34 30.50
CA VAL A 56 9.91 12.43 30.10
C VAL A 56 9.35 11.00 30.11
N PRO A 57 8.27 10.72 30.86
CA PRO A 57 7.62 9.41 30.80
C PRO A 57 7.16 9.16 29.36
N LEU A 58 7.57 8.03 28.76
CA LEU A 58 6.93 7.57 27.52
C LEU A 58 5.44 7.36 27.82
N ASP A 59 4.57 8.05 27.08
CA ASP A 59 3.13 7.96 27.21
C ASP A 59 2.66 6.49 27.24
N ALA A 60 1.96 6.13 28.32
CA ALA A 60 1.39 4.80 28.55
C ALA A 60 0.27 4.42 27.53
N ASP A 61 -0.01 5.29 26.58
CA ASP A 61 -1.06 5.14 25.55
C ASP A 61 -0.50 4.84 24.15
N SER A 62 0.82 4.60 24.04
CA SER A 62 1.38 4.09 22.78
C SER A 62 0.86 2.69 22.50
N PRO A 63 0.30 2.41 21.31
CA PRO A 63 -0.21 1.09 20.98
C PRO A 63 0.90 0.04 21.11
N ALA A 64 0.57 -1.17 21.55
CA ALA A 64 1.55 -2.24 21.68
C ALA A 64 2.27 -2.50 20.35
N ARG A 65 3.57 -2.81 20.41
CA ARG A 65 4.34 -3.18 19.21
C ARG A 65 3.69 -4.40 18.53
N PRO A 66 3.56 -4.42 17.20
CA PRO A 66 3.06 -5.60 16.50
C PRO A 66 3.97 -6.79 16.77
N VAL A 67 3.36 -7.92 17.15
CA VAL A 67 4.05 -9.20 17.32
C VAL A 67 3.55 -10.15 16.24
N CYS A 68 4.47 -10.82 15.55
CA CYS A 68 4.12 -11.81 14.54
C CYS A 68 3.21 -12.90 15.13
N PRO A 69 2.01 -13.13 14.58
CA PRO A 69 1.18 -14.27 14.96
C PRO A 69 1.95 -15.58 14.81
N SER A 70 1.75 -16.52 15.73
CA SER A 70 2.37 -17.86 15.64
C SER A 70 1.85 -18.67 14.46
N THR A 71 0.63 -18.36 13.99
CA THR A 71 0.01 -18.93 12.80
C THR A 71 -0.79 -17.87 12.05
N ILE A 72 -0.99 -18.08 10.77
CA ILE A 72 -1.88 -17.27 9.92
C ILE A 72 -2.71 -18.18 9.02
N GLY A 73 -3.93 -17.76 8.66
CA GLY A 73 -4.74 -18.46 7.66
C GLY A 73 -4.09 -18.43 6.27
N THR A 74 -4.68 -19.17 5.33
CA THR A 74 -4.07 -19.43 4.01
C THR A 74 -4.40 -18.41 2.92
N SER A 75 -5.23 -17.42 3.21
CA SER A 75 -5.58 -16.40 2.21
C SER A 75 -4.44 -15.38 2.04
N PRO A 76 -4.02 -15.06 0.79
CA PRO A 76 -2.91 -14.16 0.50
C PRO A 76 -3.05 -12.74 1.08
N THR A 77 -4.28 -12.28 1.23
CA THR A 77 -4.64 -10.92 1.68
C THR A 77 -5.09 -10.89 3.14
N LEU A 78 -5.02 -12.01 3.85
CA LEU A 78 -5.44 -12.09 5.25
C LEU A 78 -4.43 -11.39 6.15
N VAL A 79 -4.96 -10.46 6.95
CA VAL A 79 -4.22 -9.80 8.03
C VAL A 79 -4.79 -10.21 9.40
N PRO A 80 -4.00 -10.14 10.48
CA PRO A 80 -4.46 -10.50 11.83
C PRO A 80 -5.57 -9.59 12.36
N ALA A 81 -5.51 -8.30 12.01
CA ALA A 81 -6.50 -7.30 12.35
C ALA A 81 -6.55 -6.24 11.25
N LYS A 82 -7.77 -5.77 10.94
CA LYS A 82 -7.97 -4.64 10.03
C LYS A 82 -7.48 -3.35 10.71
N PRO A 83 -6.89 -2.41 9.96
CA PRO A 83 -6.47 -1.14 10.52
C PRO A 83 -7.68 -0.30 10.97
N THR A 84 -7.51 0.44 12.06
CA THR A 84 -8.48 1.41 12.58
C THR A 84 -8.02 2.86 12.40
N ILE A 85 -6.84 3.05 11.81
CA ILE A 85 -6.22 4.36 11.59
C ILE A 85 -6.73 4.95 10.26
N GLY A 86 -7.03 6.24 10.25
CA GLY A 86 -7.41 6.97 9.02
C GLY A 86 -6.33 6.89 7.92
N GLY A 87 -6.75 7.01 6.66
CA GLY A 87 -5.85 6.92 5.50
C GLY A 87 -5.59 5.49 5.01
N THR A 88 -6.08 4.46 5.70
CA THR A 88 -5.88 3.05 5.33
C THR A 88 -6.97 2.43 4.47
N THR A 89 -8.07 3.18 4.22
CA THR A 89 -9.15 2.77 3.32
C THR A 89 -8.82 2.98 1.85
N ASP A 90 -7.95 3.96 1.57
CA ASP A 90 -7.60 4.40 0.22
C ASP A 90 -6.14 4.06 -0.14
N ALA A 91 -5.39 3.47 0.79
CA ALA A 91 -4.00 3.07 0.65
C ALA A 91 -3.64 1.90 1.58
N LEU A 92 -2.51 1.21 1.34
CA LEU A 92 -2.08 0.12 2.23
C LEU A 92 -1.69 0.63 3.62
N VAL A 93 -1.08 1.80 3.68
CA VAL A 93 -0.56 2.43 4.91
C VAL A 93 -0.94 3.91 4.92
N PRO A 94 -1.04 4.54 6.10
CA PRO A 94 -1.28 5.97 6.16
C PRO A 94 -0.01 6.76 5.80
N ASP A 95 -0.20 8.03 5.45
CA ASP A 95 0.86 8.99 5.14
C ASP A 95 1.57 9.50 6.42
N GLN A 96 2.19 8.58 7.14
CA GLN A 96 3.01 8.84 8.33
C GLN A 96 4.13 7.80 8.41
N VAL A 97 5.30 8.18 8.92
CA VAL A 97 6.39 7.23 9.18
C VAL A 97 6.04 6.33 10.38
N PRO A 98 6.07 4.99 10.25
CA PRO A 98 5.86 4.10 11.38
C PRO A 98 7.05 4.17 12.36
N SER A 99 6.77 4.11 13.67
CA SER A 99 7.80 4.12 14.71
C SER A 99 8.50 2.76 14.89
N TYR A 100 7.91 1.70 14.33
CA TYR A 100 8.43 0.35 14.37
C TYR A 100 7.83 -0.48 13.25
N ALA A 101 8.61 -1.41 12.71
CA ALA A 101 8.10 -2.43 11.81
C ALA A 101 8.72 -3.81 12.05
N VAL A 102 7.93 -4.84 11.77
CA VAL A 102 8.35 -6.25 11.82
C VAL A 102 7.84 -6.97 10.58
N VAL A 103 8.68 -7.83 10.00
CA VAL A 103 8.31 -8.73 8.92
C VAL A 103 8.21 -10.15 9.45
N CYS A 104 7.10 -10.79 9.17
CA CYS A 104 6.78 -12.16 9.56
C CYS A 104 6.71 -13.03 8.30
N SER A 105 7.37 -14.18 8.31
CA SER A 105 7.37 -15.11 7.18
C SER A 105 6.81 -16.46 7.58
N TYR A 106 5.91 -16.97 6.73
CA TYR A 106 5.16 -18.20 6.92
C TYR A 106 5.27 -19.06 5.64
N PRO A 107 6.06 -20.14 5.65
CA PRO A 107 6.18 -21.02 4.49
C PRO A 107 4.81 -21.55 4.07
N ALA A 108 4.50 -21.38 2.78
CA ALA A 108 3.19 -21.70 2.23
C ALA A 108 3.19 -22.91 1.28
N GLY A 109 4.32 -23.63 1.18
CA GLY A 109 4.49 -24.75 0.27
C GLY A 109 4.91 -24.31 -1.13
N SER A 110 4.49 -25.06 -2.16
CA SER A 110 4.69 -24.72 -3.58
C SER A 110 3.36 -24.43 -4.28
N ASN A 111 3.35 -23.47 -5.20
CA ASN A 111 2.18 -23.18 -6.03
C ASN A 111 1.83 -24.29 -7.04
N THR A 112 2.69 -25.31 -7.16
CA THR A 112 2.46 -26.52 -7.96
C THR A 112 1.80 -27.66 -7.19
N GLU A 113 1.59 -27.50 -5.88
CA GLU A 113 0.90 -28.49 -5.08
C GLU A 113 -0.60 -28.47 -5.41
N GLN A 114 -1.15 -29.63 -5.81
CA GLN A 114 -2.54 -29.75 -6.25
C GLN A 114 -3.57 -29.56 -5.12
N THR A 115 -3.15 -29.66 -3.86
CA THR A 115 -4.05 -29.49 -2.71
C THR A 115 -3.29 -28.88 -1.55
N PRO A 116 -3.57 -27.61 -1.19
CA PRO A 116 -3.10 -27.03 0.06
C PRO A 116 -3.70 -27.84 1.20
N THR A 117 -2.85 -28.58 1.93
CA THR A 117 -3.30 -29.44 3.04
C THR A 117 -3.39 -28.69 4.37
N ALA A 118 -2.79 -27.50 4.45
CA ALA A 118 -2.76 -26.71 5.66
C ALA A 118 -3.99 -25.80 5.78
N SER A 119 -4.61 -25.76 6.95
CA SER A 119 -5.62 -24.75 7.31
C SER A 119 -4.99 -23.43 7.79
N SER A 120 -3.71 -23.45 8.13
CA SER A 120 -2.93 -22.30 8.57
C SER A 120 -1.43 -22.54 8.33
N TYR A 121 -0.67 -21.47 8.09
CA TYR A 121 0.79 -21.51 8.02
C TYR A 121 1.41 -21.13 9.36
N ARG A 122 2.50 -21.79 9.75
CA ARG A 122 3.24 -21.51 10.99
C ARG A 122 4.33 -20.48 10.75
N LEU A 123 4.57 -19.63 11.75
CA LEU A 123 5.64 -18.64 11.71
C LEU A 123 7.00 -19.35 11.60
N GLN A 124 7.80 -19.00 10.60
CA GLN A 124 9.19 -19.44 10.47
C GLN A 124 10.16 -18.37 11.01
N SER A 125 9.90 -17.10 10.70
CA SER A 125 10.80 -16.01 11.07
C SER A 125 10.03 -14.73 11.37
N SER A 126 10.55 -13.98 12.34
CA SER A 126 10.11 -12.63 12.71
C SER A 126 11.34 -11.74 12.74
N VAL A 127 11.40 -10.74 11.87
CA VAL A 127 12.56 -9.85 11.74
C VAL A 127 12.11 -8.41 11.87
N GLN A 128 12.67 -7.69 12.83
CA GLN A 128 12.47 -6.25 12.95
C GLN A 128 13.14 -5.54 11.78
N VAL A 129 12.42 -4.60 11.17
CA VAL A 129 12.97 -3.64 10.22
C VAL A 129 13.68 -2.54 11.02
N LYS A 130 14.99 -2.40 10.79
CA LYS A 130 15.88 -1.47 11.51
C LYS A 130 16.13 -0.18 10.75
N SER A 131 15.89 -0.15 9.43
CA SER A 131 16.07 1.03 8.59
C SER A 131 15.13 1.02 7.38
N GLY A 132 14.91 2.20 6.78
CA GLY A 132 14.01 2.38 5.64
C GLY A 132 12.55 2.61 6.04
N LEU A 133 12.27 2.88 7.32
CA LEU A 133 10.90 3.15 7.80
C LEU A 133 10.34 4.44 7.19
N GLU A 134 11.19 5.42 6.97
CA GLU A 134 10.89 6.71 6.36
C GLU A 134 10.37 6.60 4.92
N ALA A 135 10.73 5.53 4.20
CA ALA A 135 10.30 5.29 2.83
C ALA A 135 8.94 4.56 2.74
N ILE A 136 8.50 3.91 3.82
CA ILE A 136 7.25 3.11 3.83
C ILE A 136 6.01 3.90 3.39
N PRO A 137 5.80 5.16 3.83
CA PRO A 137 4.62 5.94 3.41
C PRO A 137 4.60 6.14 1.90
N ASP A 138 5.75 6.48 1.31
CA ASP A 138 5.83 6.75 -0.12
C ASP A 138 5.73 5.46 -0.95
N ASP A 139 6.37 4.38 -0.49
CA ASP A 139 6.43 3.09 -1.18
C ASP A 139 5.07 2.39 -1.20
N LEU A 140 4.30 2.48 -0.11
CA LEU A 140 3.06 1.71 0.08
C LEU A 140 1.78 2.57 0.07
N GLY A 141 1.89 3.86 0.40
CA GLY A 141 0.77 4.80 0.51
C GLY A 141 0.25 5.30 -0.85
N HIS A 142 1.03 5.11 -1.91
CA HIS A 142 0.69 5.60 -3.26
C HIS A 142 0.49 4.50 -4.30
N LEU A 143 0.28 3.26 -3.85
CA LEU A 143 0.00 2.14 -4.75
C LEU A 143 -1.43 2.21 -5.29
N MET A 144 -1.62 1.73 -6.52
CA MET A 144 -2.93 1.68 -7.18
C MET A 144 -3.89 0.74 -6.45
N ALA A 145 -5.17 1.11 -6.37
CA ALA A 145 -6.24 0.23 -5.93
C ALA A 145 -6.47 -0.93 -6.92
N GLY A 146 -6.74 -2.12 -6.40
CA GLY A 146 -7.10 -3.28 -7.21
C GLY A 146 -8.52 -3.17 -7.76
N SER A 147 -8.72 -3.62 -9.00
CA SER A 147 -10.04 -3.73 -9.63
C SER A 147 -10.85 -4.95 -9.16
N GLY A 148 -10.32 -5.72 -8.19
CA GLY A 148 -10.87 -7.00 -7.75
C GLY A 148 -10.73 -8.15 -8.75
N LYS A 149 -10.16 -7.90 -9.94
CA LYS A 149 -9.87 -8.93 -10.94
C LYS A 149 -8.51 -9.56 -10.68
N ASN A 150 -8.43 -10.89 -10.86
CA ASN A 150 -7.17 -11.61 -10.81
C ASN A 150 -6.29 -11.20 -11.99
N ARG A 151 -5.04 -10.82 -11.71
CA ARG A 151 -4.05 -10.55 -12.75
C ARG A 151 -3.67 -11.87 -13.43
N PRO A 152 -3.72 -11.97 -14.77
CA PRO A 152 -3.19 -13.14 -15.46
C PRO A 152 -1.69 -13.22 -15.22
N CYS A 153 -1.22 -14.38 -14.76
CA CYS A 153 0.18 -14.61 -14.46
C CYS A 153 0.68 -15.88 -15.11
N THR A 154 1.95 -15.89 -15.48
CA THR A 154 2.58 -17.07 -16.05
C THR A 154 2.52 -18.24 -15.08
N ALA A 155 2.50 -19.46 -15.60
CA ALA A 155 2.58 -20.66 -14.78
C ALA A 155 4.05 -20.98 -14.45
N MET A 156 4.69 -20.17 -13.61
CA MET A 156 5.99 -20.53 -13.03
C MET A 156 5.79 -21.25 -11.71
N GLY A 157 6.28 -22.49 -11.62
CA GLY A 157 6.24 -23.29 -10.41
C GLY A 157 7.35 -22.93 -9.43
N GLY A 158 7.07 -23.00 -8.12
CA GLY A 158 8.06 -22.80 -7.07
C GLY A 158 7.48 -22.49 -5.69
N ALA A 159 8.40 -22.29 -4.75
CA ALA A 159 8.07 -22.06 -3.35
C ALA A 159 7.28 -20.76 -3.14
N GLN A 160 6.37 -20.82 -2.18
CA GLN A 160 5.54 -19.71 -1.74
C GLN A 160 5.79 -19.41 -0.26
N THR A 161 5.73 -18.13 0.11
CA THR A 161 5.82 -17.68 1.49
C THR A 161 4.77 -16.60 1.72
N GLN A 162 3.82 -16.87 2.62
CA GLN A 162 2.93 -15.83 3.12
C GLN A 162 3.74 -14.91 4.03
N THR A 163 3.60 -13.61 3.83
CA THR A 163 4.34 -12.61 4.57
C THR A 163 3.39 -11.57 5.17
N LEU A 164 3.76 -11.06 6.35
CA LEU A 164 3.11 -9.92 7.00
C LEU A 164 4.15 -8.85 7.31
N LEU A 165 3.81 -7.60 7.07
CA LEU A 165 4.52 -6.43 7.56
C LEU A 165 3.63 -5.76 8.61
N GLY A 166 4.04 -5.85 9.87
CA GLY A 166 3.37 -5.19 10.99
C GLY A 166 4.01 -3.83 11.25
N LEU A 167 3.21 -2.77 11.23
CA LEU A 167 3.64 -1.38 11.32
C LEU A 167 3.00 -0.72 12.53
N GLN A 168 3.82 -0.14 13.40
CA GLN A 168 3.35 0.61 14.56
C GLN A 168 3.30 2.11 14.24
N TYR A 169 2.18 2.73 14.55
CA TYR A 169 1.96 4.16 14.47
C TYR A 169 1.51 4.68 15.83
N ALA A 170 1.54 6.00 16.04
CA ALA A 170 1.05 6.60 17.28
C ALA A 170 -0.43 6.26 17.57
N ARG A 171 -1.25 6.06 16.53
CA ARG A 171 -2.70 5.83 16.65
C ARG A 171 -3.13 4.36 16.48
N GLY A 172 -2.20 3.44 16.30
CA GLY A 172 -2.52 2.01 16.20
C GLY A 172 -1.49 1.20 15.43
N VAL A 173 -1.91 0.01 15.00
CA VAL A 173 -1.10 -0.90 14.18
C VAL A 173 -1.77 -1.12 12.83
N VAL A 174 -0.96 -1.17 11.77
CA VAL A 174 -1.37 -1.61 10.44
C VAL A 174 -0.63 -2.88 10.09
N TRP A 175 -1.35 -3.87 9.57
CA TRP A 175 -0.76 -5.07 8.99
C TRP A 175 -0.92 -5.01 7.48
N VAL A 176 0.13 -5.35 6.74
CA VAL A 176 0.08 -5.54 5.29
C VAL A 176 0.45 -6.99 5.00
N ALA A 177 -0.40 -7.69 4.26
CA ALA A 177 -0.23 -9.06 3.83
C ALA A 177 0.18 -9.14 2.36
N ASN A 178 1.06 -10.08 2.04
CA ASN A 178 1.40 -10.46 0.68
C ASN A 178 1.80 -11.95 0.64
N LEU A 179 1.48 -12.63 -0.46
CA LEU A 179 2.02 -13.96 -0.76
C LEU A 179 3.19 -13.86 -1.74
N ALA A 180 4.41 -14.03 -1.25
CA ALA A 180 5.60 -14.12 -2.10
C ALA A 180 5.55 -15.44 -2.88
N GLU A 181 5.54 -15.34 -4.22
CA GLU A 181 5.50 -16.49 -5.12
C GLU A 181 6.32 -16.22 -6.40
N PRO A 182 6.69 -17.25 -7.17
CA PRO A 182 7.67 -17.13 -8.25
C PRO A 182 7.33 -16.10 -9.35
N ASN A 183 6.04 -15.88 -9.64
CA ASN A 183 5.59 -14.94 -10.68
C ASN A 183 5.47 -13.48 -10.19
N ASN A 184 5.68 -13.24 -8.89
CA ASN A 184 5.48 -11.95 -8.23
C ASN A 184 4.14 -11.26 -8.61
N CYS A 185 3.05 -12.00 -8.43
CA CYS A 185 1.71 -11.68 -8.90
C CYS A 185 0.64 -11.57 -7.84
N SER A 186 0.91 -12.05 -6.64
CA SER A 186 -0.05 -11.97 -5.55
C SER A 186 -0.32 -10.52 -5.18
N ALA A 187 -1.59 -10.19 -5.01
CA ALA A 187 -1.99 -8.89 -4.48
C ALA A 187 -1.45 -8.67 -3.06
N SER A 188 -1.34 -7.40 -2.66
CA SER A 188 -1.03 -7.02 -1.29
C SER A 188 -2.24 -6.31 -0.66
N SER A 189 -2.47 -6.52 0.64
CA SER A 189 -3.65 -5.96 1.31
C SER A 189 -3.41 -5.64 2.77
N ASN A 190 -4.09 -4.63 3.29
CA ASN A 190 -4.20 -4.37 4.73
C ASN A 190 -5.52 -4.88 5.33
N GLY A 191 -6.29 -5.68 4.60
CA GLY A 191 -7.60 -6.21 4.99
C GLY A 191 -8.80 -5.28 4.72
N VAL A 192 -8.56 -4.03 4.30
CA VAL A 192 -9.62 -3.09 3.87
C VAL A 192 -9.33 -2.48 2.49
N PHE A 193 -8.06 -2.23 2.18
CA PHE A 193 -7.54 -1.84 0.87
C PHE A 193 -6.72 -2.99 0.28
N THR A 194 -6.80 -3.15 -1.04
CA THR A 194 -6.02 -4.16 -1.78
C THR A 194 -5.43 -3.51 -3.03
N THR A 195 -4.15 -3.76 -3.27
CA THR A 195 -3.44 -3.37 -4.50
C THR A 195 -3.10 -4.63 -5.31
N PRO A 196 -3.15 -4.60 -6.66
CA PRO A 196 -2.74 -5.75 -7.47
C PRO A 196 -1.20 -5.92 -7.48
N THR A 197 -0.47 -5.02 -6.83
CA THR A 197 0.98 -5.06 -6.73
C THR A 197 1.44 -6.10 -5.76
N SER A 198 2.33 -6.96 -6.25
CA SER A 198 3.06 -7.91 -5.42
C SER A 198 4.27 -7.24 -4.82
N LEU A 199 4.34 -7.34 -3.48
CA LEU A 199 5.45 -6.86 -2.66
C LEU A 199 6.29 -8.03 -2.12
N GLY A 200 6.11 -9.24 -2.68
CA GLY A 200 6.69 -10.46 -2.13
C GLY A 200 8.21 -10.47 -2.10
N ARG A 201 8.85 -9.85 -3.11
CA ARG A 201 10.32 -9.69 -3.15
C ARG A 201 10.79 -8.76 -2.04
N GLU A 202 10.13 -7.62 -1.90
CA GLU A 202 10.43 -6.59 -0.90
C GLU A 202 10.27 -7.14 0.52
N PHE A 203 9.19 -7.88 0.78
CA PHE A 203 8.96 -8.52 2.08
C PHE A 203 10.00 -9.61 2.35
N THR A 204 10.34 -10.42 1.35
CA THR A 204 11.37 -11.46 1.48
C THR A 204 12.74 -10.84 1.78
N ASP A 205 13.10 -9.77 1.08
CA ASP A 205 14.35 -9.05 1.31
C ASP A 205 14.38 -8.35 2.67
N ALA A 206 13.28 -7.74 3.10
CA ALA A 206 13.16 -7.14 4.42
C ALA A 206 13.22 -8.21 5.53
N ALA A 207 12.61 -9.38 5.33
CA ALA A 207 12.71 -10.51 6.25
C ALA A 207 14.15 -11.04 6.35
N ARG A 208 14.94 -10.96 5.28
CA ARG A 208 16.34 -11.42 5.25
C ARG A 208 17.31 -10.39 5.85
N THR A 209 17.08 -9.11 5.58
CA THR A 209 18.06 -8.04 5.84
C THR A 209 17.70 -7.15 7.02
N GLY A 210 16.43 -7.12 7.42
CA GLY A 210 15.91 -6.14 8.37
C GLY A 210 15.89 -4.72 7.81
N VAL A 211 15.89 -4.54 6.49
CA VAL A 211 15.85 -3.23 5.81
C VAL A 211 14.63 -3.19 4.91
N TRP A 212 13.80 -2.15 5.05
CA TRP A 212 12.73 -1.89 4.09
C TRP A 212 13.27 -1.11 2.91
N LYS A 213 12.95 -1.57 1.70
CA LYS A 213 13.27 -0.87 0.47
C LYS A 213 12.42 -1.41 -0.68
N LEU A 214 11.64 -0.53 -1.32
CA LEU A 214 11.04 -0.85 -2.61
C LEU A 214 12.12 -0.82 -3.70
N THR A 215 12.30 -1.93 -4.42
CA THR A 215 13.30 -2.01 -5.49
C THR A 215 12.74 -1.36 -6.74
N THR A 216 13.08 -0.08 -6.94
CA THR A 216 12.74 0.64 -8.15
C THR A 216 13.82 0.39 -9.22
N PRO A 217 13.46 -0.05 -10.45
CA PRO A 217 14.44 -0.27 -11.50
C PRO A 217 15.24 1.01 -11.80
N THR A 218 16.57 0.92 -11.85
CA THR A 218 17.43 2.07 -12.19
C THR A 218 17.25 2.48 -13.65
N ASN A 219 17.01 1.51 -14.54
CA ASN A 219 16.64 1.77 -15.91
C ASN A 219 15.12 1.97 -16.02
N PRO A 220 14.61 3.16 -16.40
CA PRO A 220 13.17 3.40 -16.56
C PRO A 220 12.54 2.51 -17.64
N CYS A 221 13.35 1.99 -18.58
CA CYS A 221 12.91 1.10 -19.63
C CYS A 221 12.93 -0.38 -19.24
N ALA A 222 13.34 -0.74 -18.01
CA ALA A 222 13.36 -2.13 -17.55
C ALA A 222 11.96 -2.73 -17.29
N GLY A 223 10.91 -2.00 -17.66
CA GLY A 223 9.53 -2.49 -17.68
C GLY A 223 8.85 -2.49 -16.30
N GLY A 224 7.53 -2.35 -16.34
CA GLY A 224 6.65 -2.47 -15.18
C GLY A 224 6.61 -1.25 -14.26
N SER A 225 5.46 -1.09 -13.61
CA SER A 225 5.28 -0.25 -12.44
C SER A 225 4.42 -1.01 -11.43
N PRO A 226 4.56 -0.75 -10.12
CA PRO A 226 3.60 -1.22 -9.12
C PRO A 226 2.25 -0.47 -9.20
N GLY A 227 1.97 0.30 -10.25
CA GLY A 227 0.79 1.14 -10.36
C GLY A 227 0.75 2.27 -9.32
N ARG A 228 0.16 3.40 -9.70
CA ARG A 228 0.00 4.58 -8.82
C ARG A 228 -1.45 4.74 -8.37
N ALA A 229 -1.66 5.30 -7.18
CA ALA A 229 -2.99 5.74 -6.74
C ALA A 229 -3.66 6.62 -7.81
N GLY A 230 -4.90 6.28 -8.19
CA GLY A 230 -5.63 6.96 -9.26
C GLY A 230 -5.36 6.43 -10.67
N ALA A 231 -4.35 5.56 -10.86
CA ALA A 231 -4.09 4.92 -12.15
C ALA A 231 -5.20 3.93 -12.58
N ASP A 232 -6.07 3.55 -11.64
CA ASP A 232 -7.32 2.81 -11.87
C ASP A 232 -8.42 3.69 -12.49
N LYS A 233 -8.25 5.02 -12.51
CA LYS A 233 -9.24 6.00 -12.98
C LYS A 233 -8.73 6.87 -14.13
N GLN A 234 -7.43 7.14 -14.17
CA GLN A 234 -6.79 7.95 -15.21
C GLN A 234 -5.46 7.31 -15.62
N LEU A 235 -5.12 7.33 -16.91
CA LEU A 235 -3.88 6.71 -17.40
C LEU A 235 -2.63 7.38 -16.81
N ALA A 236 -2.62 8.71 -16.69
CA ALA A 236 -1.54 9.52 -16.09
C ALA A 236 -2.13 10.48 -15.02
N PRO A 237 -2.38 9.98 -13.80
CA PRO A 237 -3.06 10.74 -12.73
C PRO A 237 -2.15 11.80 -12.10
N GLY A 238 -2.74 12.90 -11.61
CA GLY A 238 -2.02 13.94 -10.85
C GLY A 238 -1.09 14.79 -11.71
N ASP A 239 0.03 15.23 -11.13
CA ASP A 239 1.00 16.15 -11.76
C ASP A 239 2.37 15.49 -11.91
N PRO A 240 2.66 14.85 -13.05
CA PRO A 240 3.97 14.26 -13.31
C PRO A 240 5.06 15.33 -13.34
N THR A 241 6.20 15.04 -12.73
CA THR A 241 7.39 15.92 -12.70
C THR A 241 8.34 15.67 -13.87
N GLY A 242 8.14 14.57 -14.60
CA GLY A 242 8.95 14.23 -15.76
C GLY A 242 8.31 13.12 -16.59
N LEU A 243 8.79 12.99 -17.82
CA LEU A 243 8.40 11.93 -18.74
C LEU A 243 9.59 11.46 -19.56
N VAL A 244 9.77 10.14 -19.59
CA VAL A 244 10.69 9.44 -20.50
C VAL A 244 9.88 8.53 -21.40
N VAL A 245 10.23 8.50 -22.69
CA VAL A 245 9.72 7.52 -23.64
C VAL A 245 10.81 6.49 -23.90
N CYS A 246 10.46 5.22 -23.70
CA CYS A 246 11.30 4.07 -23.93
C CYS A 246 10.87 3.36 -25.22
N VAL A 247 11.78 3.29 -26.19
CA VAL A 247 11.60 2.50 -27.42
C VAL A 247 12.84 1.64 -27.59
N GLU A 248 12.66 0.33 -27.81
CA GLU A 248 13.78 -0.63 -27.91
C GLU A 248 14.76 -0.51 -26.71
N SER A 249 14.21 -0.33 -25.51
CA SER A 249 14.95 -0.15 -24.25
C SER A 249 15.81 1.12 -24.16
N LYS A 250 15.69 2.05 -25.11
CA LYS A 250 16.38 3.35 -25.08
C LYS A 250 15.45 4.42 -24.52
N ALA A 251 15.87 5.02 -23.41
CA ALA A 251 15.20 6.15 -22.78
C ALA A 251 15.48 7.45 -23.54
N LYS A 252 14.43 8.16 -23.95
CA LYS A 252 14.52 9.51 -24.49
C LYS A 252 13.65 10.45 -23.65
N PRO A 253 14.20 11.51 -23.04
CA PRO A 253 13.42 12.46 -22.26
C PRO A 253 12.43 13.21 -23.16
N VAL A 254 11.32 13.65 -22.57
CA VAL A 254 10.27 14.41 -23.26
C VAL A 254 10.25 15.86 -22.77
N PRO A 255 10.27 16.86 -23.68
CA PRO A 255 10.10 18.25 -23.30
C PRO A 255 8.77 18.48 -22.56
N VAL A 256 8.77 19.37 -21.58
CA VAL A 256 7.61 19.67 -20.70
C VAL A 256 6.33 19.97 -21.49
N ASP A 257 6.42 20.77 -22.56
CA ASP A 257 5.26 21.09 -23.41
C ASP A 257 4.66 19.87 -24.12
N LEU A 258 5.50 18.90 -24.52
CA LEU A 258 5.02 17.65 -25.11
C LEU A 258 4.47 16.71 -24.05
N GLN A 259 5.07 16.68 -22.84
CA GLN A 259 4.55 15.93 -21.71
C GLN A 259 3.12 16.37 -21.36
N HIS A 260 2.87 17.67 -21.22
CA HIS A 260 1.52 18.17 -20.91
C HIS A 260 0.49 17.81 -22.00
N ARG A 261 0.88 17.90 -23.27
CA ARG A 261 0.01 17.50 -24.39
C ARG A 261 -0.28 16.00 -24.38
N LEU A 262 0.72 15.16 -24.11
CA LEU A 262 0.55 13.70 -23.99
C LEU A 262 -0.37 13.35 -22.82
N GLN A 263 -0.19 13.98 -21.66
CA GLN A 263 -1.06 13.78 -20.50
C GLN A 263 -2.51 14.19 -20.81
N ALA A 264 -2.72 15.34 -21.44
CA ALA A 264 -4.04 15.79 -21.86
C ALA A 264 -4.67 14.84 -22.90
N ALA A 265 -3.89 14.33 -23.85
CA ALA A 265 -4.36 13.35 -24.83
C ALA A 265 -4.78 12.04 -24.17
N PHE A 266 -4.00 11.53 -23.21
CA PHE A 266 -4.38 10.36 -22.41
C PHE A 266 -5.68 10.56 -21.64
N GLY A 267 -5.90 11.76 -21.08
CA GLY A 267 -7.13 12.10 -20.35
C GLY A 267 -8.40 12.12 -21.22
N LYS A 268 -8.27 12.17 -22.56
CA LYS A 268 -9.40 12.13 -23.49
C LYS A 268 -9.73 10.71 -24.00
N LEU A 269 -8.88 9.73 -23.72
CA LEU A 269 -9.11 8.37 -24.22
C LEU A 269 -10.30 7.72 -23.51
N VAL A 270 -11.11 6.97 -24.26
CA VAL A 270 -12.13 6.10 -23.69
C VAL A 270 -11.43 4.86 -23.14
N THR A 271 -11.43 4.71 -21.82
CA THR A 271 -10.71 3.64 -21.12
C THR A 271 -11.65 2.59 -20.54
N ALA A 272 -11.11 1.38 -20.40
CA ALA A 272 -11.71 0.28 -19.65
C ALA A 272 -10.69 -0.30 -18.66
N PRO A 273 -11.11 -1.06 -17.63
CA PRO A 273 -10.18 -1.75 -16.74
C PRO A 273 -9.22 -2.65 -17.51
N SER A 274 -7.92 -2.50 -17.26
CA SER A 274 -6.86 -3.25 -17.91
C SER A 274 -7.07 -4.77 -17.75
N GLN A 275 -6.88 -5.49 -18.84
CA GLN A 275 -6.76 -6.95 -18.85
C GLN A 275 -5.31 -7.42 -18.82
N MET A 276 -4.33 -6.49 -18.82
CA MET A 276 -2.90 -6.77 -18.74
C MET A 276 -2.33 -7.62 -19.90
N TYR A 277 -3.06 -7.72 -21.00
CA TYR A 277 -2.59 -8.37 -22.22
C TYR A 277 -3.03 -7.57 -23.44
N ALA A 278 -2.24 -7.65 -24.50
CA ALA A 278 -2.59 -7.10 -25.81
C ALA A 278 -2.32 -8.14 -26.90
N GLN A 279 -3.17 -8.16 -27.91
CA GLN A 279 -3.01 -8.97 -29.12
C GLN A 279 -2.45 -8.10 -30.23
N CYS A 280 -1.32 -8.50 -30.82
CA CYS A 280 -0.64 -7.68 -31.82
C CYS A 280 -0.72 -8.30 -33.22
N SER A 281 -1.12 -7.50 -34.21
CA SER A 281 -1.15 -7.90 -35.62
C SER A 281 0.14 -7.43 -36.30
N GLY A 282 1.20 -8.25 -36.21
CA GLY A 282 2.47 -8.04 -36.91
C GLY A 282 3.52 -7.23 -36.14
N ALA A 283 4.62 -6.91 -36.82
CA ALA A 283 5.71 -6.12 -36.25
C ALA A 283 5.34 -4.64 -36.19
N GLY A 284 5.66 -3.99 -35.07
CA GLY A 284 5.48 -2.56 -34.87
C GLY A 284 6.28 -2.07 -33.68
N LYS A 285 6.68 -0.80 -33.71
CA LYS A 285 7.34 -0.18 -32.57
C LYS A 285 6.34 -0.03 -31.42
N THR A 286 6.78 -0.43 -30.23
CA THR A 286 6.09 -0.17 -28.98
C THR A 286 6.85 0.92 -28.24
N ALA A 287 6.14 1.95 -27.81
CA ALA A 287 6.65 2.96 -26.90
C ALA A 287 6.14 2.69 -25.50
N TYR A 288 7.01 2.86 -24.51
CA TYR A 288 6.62 2.87 -23.11
C TYR A 288 6.83 4.26 -22.54
N LEU A 289 5.75 4.89 -22.12
CA LEU A 289 5.75 6.21 -21.50
C LEU A 289 5.85 6.03 -20.01
N VAL A 290 6.90 6.60 -19.43
CA VAL A 290 7.24 6.49 -18.02
C VAL A 290 7.14 7.86 -17.40
N PHE A 291 6.03 8.11 -16.69
CA PHE A 291 5.78 9.34 -15.98
C PHE A 291 6.38 9.26 -14.58
N ASP A 292 7.26 10.20 -14.26
CA ASP A 292 7.87 10.37 -12.94
C ASP A 292 7.07 11.40 -12.13
N TYR A 293 7.18 11.31 -10.80
CA TYR A 293 6.46 12.17 -9.87
C TYR A 293 7.36 12.48 -8.68
N ALA A 294 7.02 13.53 -7.93
CA ALA A 294 7.75 13.92 -6.73
C ALA A 294 7.71 12.84 -5.63
N VAL A 295 6.58 12.14 -5.49
CA VAL A 295 6.33 11.15 -4.43
C VAL A 295 5.61 9.93 -5.01
N GLY A 296 5.94 8.72 -4.56
CA GLY A 296 5.29 7.47 -4.94
C GLY A 296 5.80 6.86 -6.26
N PRO A 297 5.16 5.79 -6.75
CA PRO A 297 5.66 5.02 -7.89
C PRO A 297 5.46 5.72 -9.24
N ARG A 298 6.40 5.52 -10.17
CA ARG A 298 6.23 5.95 -11.57
C ARG A 298 4.94 5.39 -12.18
N VAL A 299 4.41 6.02 -13.22
CA VAL A 299 3.35 5.43 -14.04
C VAL A 299 3.95 4.95 -15.35
N TRP A 300 3.62 3.72 -15.72
CA TRP A 300 4.11 3.09 -16.93
C TRP A 300 2.94 2.79 -17.85
N ILE A 301 2.98 3.35 -19.07
CA ILE A 301 1.94 3.17 -20.09
C ILE A 301 2.60 2.65 -21.36
N GLN A 302 2.16 1.48 -21.81
CA GLN A 302 2.47 0.95 -23.12
C GLN A 302 1.58 1.59 -24.19
N VAL A 303 2.20 2.03 -25.28
CA VAL A 303 1.53 2.45 -26.52
C VAL A 303 2.07 1.59 -27.66
N ALA A 304 1.21 0.75 -28.21
CA ALA A 304 1.52 -0.20 -29.26
C ALA A 304 0.47 -0.09 -30.39
N PRO A 305 0.70 0.74 -31.43
CA PRO A 305 -0.30 1.03 -32.46
C PRO A 305 -0.79 -0.20 -33.25
N ARG A 306 0.01 -1.27 -33.29
CA ARG A 306 -0.29 -2.54 -33.97
C ARG A 306 -0.94 -3.57 -33.06
N CYS A 307 -1.31 -3.19 -31.84
CA CYS A 307 -1.93 -4.09 -30.87
C CYS A 307 -3.34 -3.65 -30.49
N THR A 308 -4.11 -4.58 -29.94
CA THR A 308 -5.42 -4.34 -29.34
C THR A 308 -5.40 -4.90 -27.92
N PRO A 309 -5.59 -4.07 -26.88
CA PRO A 309 -5.71 -2.61 -26.94
C PRO A 309 -4.41 -1.92 -27.42
N GLN A 310 -4.52 -0.70 -27.97
CA GLN A 310 -3.35 0.09 -28.39
C GLN A 310 -2.65 0.76 -27.20
N VAL A 311 -3.38 1.04 -26.13
CA VAL A 311 -2.85 1.60 -24.88
C VAL A 311 -3.10 0.62 -23.75
N LEU A 312 -2.06 0.30 -23.00
CA LEU A 312 -2.13 -0.60 -21.85
C LEU A 312 -1.34 -0.01 -20.69
N SER A 313 -1.96 0.08 -19.51
CA SER A 313 -1.31 0.39 -18.24
C SER A 313 -1.72 -0.63 -17.18
N ASP A 314 -1.21 -0.47 -15.95
CA ASP A 314 -1.56 -1.36 -14.84
C ASP A 314 -3.06 -1.27 -14.47
N GLY A 315 -3.67 -0.09 -14.58
CA GLY A 315 -5.08 0.09 -14.18
C GLY A 315 -6.05 0.04 -15.36
N LEU A 316 -5.63 0.58 -16.51
CA LEU A 316 -6.52 0.92 -17.61
C LEU A 316 -5.96 0.49 -18.96
N GLN A 317 -6.86 0.34 -19.92
CA GLN A 317 -6.54 0.13 -21.32
C GLN A 317 -7.44 0.97 -22.22
N ALA A 318 -6.98 1.26 -23.42
CA ALA A 318 -7.78 1.89 -24.48
C ALA A 318 -7.51 1.23 -25.83
N ASP A 319 -8.58 0.92 -26.56
CA ASP A 319 -8.48 0.26 -27.87
C ASP A 319 -7.81 1.14 -28.93
N SER A 320 -7.89 2.46 -28.77
CA SER A 320 -7.21 3.43 -29.63
C SER A 320 -6.33 4.38 -28.84
N ALA A 321 -5.11 4.59 -29.33
CA ALA A 321 -4.18 5.58 -28.80
C ALA A 321 -4.38 6.98 -29.42
N GLY A 322 -5.12 7.10 -30.53
CA GLY A 322 -5.54 8.38 -31.12
C GLY A 322 -4.43 9.44 -31.22
N GLU A 323 -4.69 10.62 -30.64
CA GLU A 323 -3.79 11.78 -30.61
C GLU A 323 -2.41 11.46 -29.99
N VAL A 324 -2.33 10.48 -29.07
CA VAL A 324 -1.07 10.08 -28.42
C VAL A 324 -0.05 9.59 -29.45
N VAL A 325 -0.46 8.77 -30.42
CA VAL A 325 0.46 8.27 -31.46
C VAL A 325 0.97 9.42 -32.33
N GLN A 326 0.08 10.33 -32.73
CA GLN A 326 0.45 11.50 -33.54
C GLN A 326 1.48 12.37 -32.82
N LEU A 327 1.28 12.61 -31.51
CA LEU A 327 2.22 13.38 -30.68
C LEU A 327 3.58 12.68 -30.54
N LEU A 328 3.60 11.35 -30.40
CA LEU A 328 4.82 10.55 -30.35
C LEU A 328 5.58 10.55 -31.68
N GLU A 329 4.88 10.50 -32.81
CA GLU A 329 5.47 10.58 -34.15
C GLU A 329 6.05 11.98 -34.43
N GLN A 330 5.29 13.03 -34.15
CA GLN A 330 5.74 14.43 -34.29
C GLN A 330 6.97 14.73 -33.42
N GLY A 331 7.05 14.12 -32.23
CA GLY A 331 8.20 14.22 -31.34
C GLY A 331 9.40 13.33 -31.73
N GLY A 332 9.27 12.53 -32.80
CA GLY A 332 10.30 11.59 -33.25
C GLY A 332 10.60 10.50 -32.23
N TYR A 333 9.57 10.01 -31.55
CA TYR A 333 9.64 8.86 -30.62
C TYR A 333 9.10 7.59 -31.28
N LEU A 334 8.08 7.71 -32.14
CA LEU A 334 7.56 6.65 -32.99
C LEU A 334 7.77 7.02 -34.47
N SER A 335 7.88 6.01 -35.33
CA SER A 335 8.10 6.14 -36.78
C SER A 335 7.44 4.98 -37.52
#